data_AF-F0JAC5-F1
#
_entry.id   AF-F0JAC5-F1
#
_cell.length_a   1.000
_cell.length_b   1.000
_cell.length_c   1.000
_cell.angle_alpha   90.00
_cell.angle_beta   90.00
_cell.angle_gamma   90.00
#
_symmetry.space_group_name_H-M   'P 1'
#
loop_
_entity.id
_entity.type
_entity.pdbx_description
1 polymer ?
#
loop_
_entity_poly.entity_id
_entity_poly.type
_entity_poly.pdbx_seq_one_letter_code
_entity_poly.pdbx_strand_id
1 'polypeptide(L)'
;MDLLAFERKLDFTIMRKRLDIQEALKRPMKQKRKLRIFISNTFYPGKMCGGGDGVDGVGVDGVAAEGTVPSWELRVEGRLLEEQPKGESARGAKRKFSSFFQSLVIELDKELYGPEHHLVEWHRTPTTTETDGFQVKRAG
;
A
#
# COMPACT_ATOMS: atom_id res chain seq x y z
N MET A 1 -42.89 41.68 -26.54
CA MET A 1 -41.44 42.00 -26.42
C MET A 1 -40.84 41.58 -25.07
N ASP A 2 -41.62 41.54 -23.98
CA ASP A 2 -41.10 41.27 -22.62
C ASP A 2 -40.72 39.79 -22.36
N LEU A 3 -41.48 38.82 -22.90
CA LEU A 3 -41.18 37.38 -22.74
C LEU A 3 -39.82 36.97 -23.34
N LEU A 4 -39.44 37.54 -24.49
CA LEU A 4 -38.17 37.22 -25.16
C LEU A 4 -36.96 37.76 -24.36
N ALA A 5 -37.13 38.91 -23.71
CA ALA A 5 -36.12 39.48 -22.83
C ALA A 5 -35.97 38.64 -21.54
N PHE A 6 -37.10 38.15 -21.02
CA PHE A 6 -37.12 37.25 -19.86
C PHE A 6 -36.45 35.89 -20.18
N GLU A 7 -36.79 35.26 -21.31
CA GLU A 7 -36.18 34.02 -21.79
C GLU A 7 -34.65 34.15 -21.91
N ARG A 8 -34.17 35.21 -22.58
CA ARG A 8 -32.73 35.47 -22.72
C ARG A 8 -32.02 35.61 -21.36
N LYS A 9 -32.67 36.25 -20.38
CA LYS A 9 -32.12 36.40 -19.02
C LYS A 9 -32.11 35.08 -18.26
N LEU A 10 -33.13 34.25 -18.47
CA LEU A 10 -33.26 32.92 -17.88
C LEU A 10 -32.18 31.98 -18.45
N ASP A 11 -32.04 31.93 -19.77
CA ASP A 11 -31.03 31.13 -20.46
C ASP A 11 -29.61 31.54 -20.09
N PHE A 12 -29.34 32.84 -19.99
CA PHE A 12 -28.05 33.34 -19.51
C PHE A 12 -27.74 32.83 -18.09
N THR A 13 -28.74 32.85 -17.20
CA THR A 13 -28.59 32.38 -15.82
C THR A 13 -28.36 30.87 -15.77
N ILE A 14 -29.12 30.10 -16.56
CA ILE A 14 -28.98 28.64 -16.66
C ILE A 14 -27.59 28.28 -17.20
N MET A 15 -27.18 28.90 -18.30
CA MET A 15 -25.90 28.61 -18.94
C MET A 15 -24.72 28.93 -18.02
N ARG A 16 -24.78 30.06 -17.32
CA ARG A 16 -23.80 30.42 -16.29
C ARG A 16 -23.77 29.39 -15.16
N LYS A 17 -24.93 29.03 -14.59
CA LYS A 17 -25.00 28.04 -13.51
C LYS A 17 -24.50 26.66 -13.95
N ARG A 18 -24.79 26.27 -15.18
CA ARG A 18 -24.28 25.02 -15.76
C ARG A 18 -22.75 25.02 -15.86
N LEU A 19 -22.17 26.13 -16.30
CA LEU A 19 -20.70 26.29 -16.35
C LEU A 19 -20.08 26.28 -14.96
N ASP A 20 -20.65 27.01 -13.99
CA ASP A 20 -20.19 27.00 -12.60
C ASP A 20 -20.20 25.57 -12.00
N ILE A 21 -21.26 24.80 -12.26
CA ILE A 21 -21.37 23.40 -11.82
C ILE A 21 -20.32 22.52 -12.49
N GLN A 22 -20.10 22.67 -13.80
CA GLN A 22 -19.07 21.92 -14.52
C GLN A 22 -17.66 22.26 -14.02
N GLU A 23 -17.38 23.52 -13.69
CA GLU A 23 -16.10 23.91 -13.11
C GLU A 23 -15.93 23.37 -11.69
N ALA A 24 -16.98 23.43 -10.87
CA ALA A 24 -16.96 22.89 -9.52
C ALA A 24 -16.74 21.37 -9.52
N LEU A 25 -17.41 20.63 -10.42
CA LEU A 25 -17.22 19.17 -10.58
C LEU A 25 -15.81 18.80 -11.04
N LYS A 26 -15.12 19.67 -11.78
CA LYS A 26 -13.70 19.47 -12.15
C LYS A 26 -12.76 19.59 -10.94
N ARG A 27 -13.20 20.18 -9.82
CA ARG A 27 -12.42 20.27 -8.59
C ARG A 27 -12.88 19.16 -7.63
N PRO A 28 -12.28 17.95 -7.67
CA PRO A 28 -12.66 16.89 -6.74
C PRO A 28 -12.46 17.35 -5.30
N MET A 29 -13.52 17.31 -4.50
CA MET A 29 -13.47 17.64 -3.07
C MET A 29 -12.61 16.59 -2.35
N LYS A 30 -11.40 16.97 -1.92
CA LYS A 30 -10.49 16.08 -1.21
C LYS A 30 -10.91 15.99 0.27
N GLN A 31 -11.38 14.83 0.71
CA GLN A 31 -11.59 14.56 2.14
C GLN A 31 -10.27 14.17 2.80
N LYS A 32 -9.88 14.88 3.86
CA LYS A 32 -8.73 14.48 4.69
C LYS A 32 -9.14 13.31 5.59
N ARG A 33 -8.34 12.25 5.62
CA ARG A 33 -8.51 11.07 6.48
C ARG A 33 -7.15 10.66 7.04
N LYS A 34 -7.13 9.96 8.18
CA LYS A 34 -5.90 9.50 8.83
C LYS A 34 -5.55 8.10 8.31
N LEU A 35 -4.37 7.93 7.72
CA LEU A 35 -3.82 6.61 7.35
C LEU A 35 -2.84 6.16 8.42
N ARG A 36 -3.03 4.95 8.98
CA ARG A 36 -2.10 4.35 9.95
C ARG A 36 -1.25 3.30 9.23
N ILE A 37 0.06 3.38 9.40
CA ILE A 37 1.04 2.47 8.81
C ILE A 37 1.63 1.60 9.91
N PHE A 38 1.72 0.30 9.67
CA PHE A 38 2.35 -0.68 10.54
C PHE A 38 3.58 -1.24 9.82
N ILE A 39 4.72 -1.20 10.49
CA ILE A 39 5.98 -1.76 10.00
C ILE A 39 6.40 -2.84 10.99
N SER A 40 6.47 -4.09 10.53
CA SER A 40 6.91 -5.21 11.35
C SER A 40 8.10 -5.92 10.72
N ASN A 41 9.10 -6.24 11.54
CA ASN A 41 10.25 -7.04 11.16
C ASN A 41 10.19 -8.38 11.88
N THR A 42 10.28 -9.48 11.13
CA THR A 42 10.31 -10.85 11.66
C THR A 42 11.59 -11.52 11.19
N PHE A 43 12.39 -12.02 12.15
CA PHE A 43 13.63 -12.75 11.86
C PHE A 43 13.44 -14.25 12.05
N TYR A 44 13.94 -15.02 11.10
CA TYR A 44 13.98 -16.48 11.08
C TYR A 44 15.43 -16.93 11.23
N PRO A 45 15.82 -17.46 12.40
CA PRO A 45 17.17 -17.95 12.60
C PRO A 45 17.42 -19.19 11.72
N GLY A 46 18.62 -19.26 11.14
CA GLY A 46 19.03 -20.42 10.37
C GLY A 46 19.25 -21.63 11.27
N LYS A 47 18.81 -22.82 10.83
CA LYS A 47 19.14 -24.08 11.51
C LYS A 47 20.45 -24.60 10.94
N MET A 48 21.51 -24.51 11.73
CA MET A 48 22.76 -25.24 11.47
C MET A 48 22.52 -26.72 11.79
N CYS A 49 22.30 -27.54 10.77
CA CYS A 49 22.45 -28.99 10.92
C CYS A 49 23.95 -29.30 10.91
N GLY A 50 24.59 -29.27 12.09
CA GLY A 50 25.97 -29.75 12.24
C GLY A 50 26.77 -29.04 13.33
N GLY A 51 26.80 -29.63 14.53
CA GLY A 51 27.66 -29.23 15.65
C GLY A 51 27.25 -29.95 16.94
N GLY A 52 27.84 -31.11 17.19
CA GLY A 52 27.33 -32.18 18.07
C GLY A 52 27.24 -31.92 19.58
N ASP A 53 26.31 -32.61 20.24
CA ASP A 53 26.60 -33.76 21.12
C ASP A 53 25.27 -34.47 21.46
N GLY A 54 25.21 -35.80 21.34
CA GLY A 54 24.03 -36.61 21.68
C GLY A 54 23.64 -37.66 20.64
N VAL A 55 24.04 -38.89 20.94
CA VAL A 55 23.84 -40.18 20.26
C VAL A 55 22.36 -40.55 19.98
N ASP A 56 22.18 -41.38 18.95
CA ASP A 56 21.04 -42.24 18.58
C ASP A 56 19.96 -41.73 17.60
N GLY A 57 19.83 -42.47 16.48
CA GLY A 57 18.57 -42.55 15.74
C GLY A 57 18.72 -42.68 14.22
N VAL A 58 18.91 -43.91 13.74
CA VAL A 58 18.72 -44.30 12.33
C VAL A 58 17.32 -43.90 11.85
N GLY A 59 17.24 -43.14 10.77
CA GLY A 59 16.00 -42.77 10.10
C GLY A 59 16.23 -42.55 8.60
N VAL A 60 15.90 -43.56 7.82
CA VAL A 60 15.89 -43.61 6.36
C VAL A 60 14.97 -42.52 5.81
N ASP A 61 15.50 -41.57 5.05
CA ASP A 61 14.94 -41.09 3.76
C ASP A 61 15.80 -39.97 3.15
N GLY A 62 16.21 -40.17 1.91
CA GLY A 62 17.13 -39.32 1.17
C GLY A 62 16.53 -38.00 0.69
N VAL A 63 16.37 -37.05 1.60
CA VAL A 63 16.25 -35.63 1.24
C VAL A 63 17.25 -34.87 2.09
N ALA A 64 18.33 -34.41 1.44
CA ALA A 64 19.32 -33.54 2.06
C ALA A 64 18.60 -32.37 2.74
N ALA A 65 18.61 -32.35 4.07
CA ALA A 65 18.24 -31.20 4.85
C ALA A 65 19.33 -30.15 4.67
N GLU A 66 19.29 -29.42 3.55
CA GLU A 66 20.05 -28.19 3.36
C GLU A 66 19.80 -27.28 4.57
N GLY A 67 20.87 -26.86 5.23
CA GLY A 67 20.79 -25.94 6.37
C GLY A 67 19.95 -24.73 6.00
N THR A 68 18.93 -24.45 6.81
CA THR A 68 18.05 -23.30 6.54
C THR A 68 18.88 -22.04 6.75
N VAL A 69 19.07 -21.24 5.70
CA VAL A 69 19.77 -19.94 5.77
C VAL A 69 18.95 -18.99 6.66
N PRO A 70 19.58 -18.23 7.57
CA PRO A 70 18.86 -17.21 8.32
C PRO A 70 18.18 -16.24 7.34
N SER A 71 16.98 -15.79 7.67
CA SER A 71 16.26 -14.84 6.83
C SER A 71 15.45 -13.87 7.67
N TRP A 72 15.15 -12.71 7.12
CA TRP A 72 14.25 -11.77 7.74
C TRP A 72 13.17 -11.34 6.75
N GLU A 73 12.10 -10.83 7.33
CA GLU A 73 10.95 -10.36 6.60
C GLU A 73 10.45 -9.05 7.18
N LEU A 74 10.41 -8.01 6.35
CA LEU A 74 9.81 -6.72 6.65
C LEU A 74 8.45 -6.62 6.00
N ARG A 75 7.40 -6.43 6.80
CA ARG A 75 6.04 -6.16 6.34
C ARG A 75 5.69 -4.71 6.58
N VAL A 76 5.17 -4.07 5.55
CA VAL A 76 4.59 -2.72 5.61
C VAL A 76 3.12 -2.83 5.23
N GLU A 77 2.24 -2.63 6.20
CA GLU A 77 0.78 -2.64 6.01
C GLU A 77 0.22 -1.26 6.32
N GLY A 78 -0.91 -0.90 5.71
CA GLY A 78 -1.60 0.33 6.10
C GLY A 78 -3.10 0.19 6.15
N ARG A 79 -3.70 0.85 7.14
CA ARG A 79 -5.14 0.87 7.36
C ARG A 79 -5.63 2.29 7.52
N LEU A 80 -6.71 2.62 6.84
CA LEU A 80 -7.38 3.91 6.99
C LEU A 80 -8.10 3.94 8.35
N LEU A 81 -7.76 4.91 9.19
CA LEU A 81 -8.46 5.15 10.44
C LEU A 81 -9.72 5.96 10.12
N GLU A 82 -10.87 5.31 10.22
CA GLU A 82 -12.16 5.99 10.14
C GLU A 82 -12.46 6.66 11.48
N GLU A 83 -12.29 7.98 11.53
CA GLU A 83 -12.94 8.81 12.56
C GLU A 83 -14.43 8.80 12.22
N GLN A 84 -15.20 7.94 12.90
CA GLN A 84 -16.64 7.82 12.71
C GLN A 84 -17.33 9.20 12.88
N PRO A 85 -18.45 9.43 12.18
CA PRO A 85 -19.70 9.05 12.83
C PRO A 85 -20.69 8.36 11.89
N LYS A 86 -21.38 7.35 12.45
CA LYS A 86 -22.73 6.86 12.11
C LYS A 86 -23.30 7.36 10.77
N GLY A 87 -23.18 6.55 9.74
CA GLY A 87 -23.89 6.74 8.48
C GLY A 87 -23.54 5.62 7.53
N GLU A 88 -24.55 4.92 7.04
CA GLU A 88 -24.50 3.70 6.22
C GLU A 88 -23.92 3.94 4.80
N SER A 89 -22.79 4.63 4.69
CA SER A 89 -22.14 4.99 3.42
C SER A 89 -20.71 4.44 3.29
N ALA A 90 -20.21 3.70 4.29
CA ALA A 90 -18.88 3.08 4.26
C ALA A 90 -18.81 1.75 3.48
N ARG A 91 -19.82 1.45 2.65
CA ARG A 91 -19.81 0.29 1.72
C ARG A 91 -19.26 0.65 0.33
N GLY A 92 -18.75 1.87 0.13
CA GLY A 92 -17.88 2.16 -1.01
C GLY A 92 -16.59 1.35 -0.86
N ALA A 93 -16.17 0.67 -1.93
CA ALA A 93 -15.00 -0.20 -1.95
C ALA A 93 -13.84 0.38 -1.12
N LYS A 94 -13.42 -0.34 -0.07
CA LYS A 94 -12.27 0.06 0.75
C LYS A 94 -11.07 0.23 -0.17
N ARG A 95 -10.63 1.47 -0.32
CA ARG A 95 -9.43 1.80 -1.10
C ARG A 95 -8.24 1.09 -0.46
N LYS A 96 -7.44 0.42 -1.27
CA LYS A 96 -6.26 -0.32 -0.82
C LYS A 96 -5.18 0.62 -0.31
N PHE A 97 -4.32 0.15 0.59
CA PHE A 97 -3.18 0.91 1.11
C PHE A 97 -2.35 1.58 0.02
N SER A 98 -1.97 0.84 -1.02
CA SER A 98 -1.13 1.36 -2.11
C SER A 98 -1.82 2.41 -3.00
N SER A 99 -3.14 2.62 -2.82
CA SER A 99 -3.87 3.65 -3.55
C SER A 99 -3.61 5.06 -3.03
N PHE A 100 -3.08 5.20 -1.81
CA PHE A 100 -2.90 6.48 -1.13
C PHE A 100 -1.54 7.15 -1.39
N PHE A 101 -0.59 6.43 -1.97
CA PHE A 101 0.73 6.93 -2.32
C PHE A 101 1.13 6.49 -3.73
N GLN A 102 2.11 7.17 -4.31
CA GLN A 102 2.62 6.89 -5.66
C GLN A 102 3.93 6.10 -5.64
N SER A 103 4.69 6.21 -4.55
CA SER A 103 5.98 5.55 -4.42
C SER A 103 6.24 5.19 -2.95
N LEU A 104 6.91 4.06 -2.75
CA LEU A 104 7.43 3.59 -1.47
C LEU A 104 8.90 3.23 -1.69
N VAL A 105 9.78 3.81 -0.88
CA VAL A 105 11.22 3.53 -0.90
C VAL A 105 11.63 3.10 0.49
N ILE A 106 12.32 1.97 0.59
CA ILE A 106 12.87 1.41 1.82
C ILE A 106 14.38 1.40 1.65
N GLU A 107 15.07 2.26 2.39
CA GLU A 107 16.52 2.28 2.48
C GLU A 107 16.96 1.49 3.70
N LEU A 108 17.76 0.46 3.45
CA LEU A 108 18.46 -0.34 4.44
C LEU A 108 19.90 0.14 4.56
N ASP A 109 20.62 -0.40 5.54
CA ASP A 109 22.03 -0.07 5.75
C ASP A 109 22.90 -0.49 4.55
N LYS A 110 23.63 0.47 3.99
CA LYS A 110 24.56 0.29 2.85
C LYS A 110 25.76 -0.57 3.22
N GLU A 111 26.23 -0.50 4.45
CA GLU A 111 27.40 -1.25 4.90
C GLU A 111 27.07 -2.74 5.09
N LEU A 112 25.83 -3.04 5.53
CA LEU A 112 25.39 -4.41 5.77
C LEU A 112 24.89 -5.13 4.51
N TYR A 113 24.18 -4.41 3.62
CA TYR A 113 23.55 -5.00 2.43
C TYR A 113 24.22 -4.64 1.09
N GLY A 114 25.26 -3.81 1.13
CA GLY A 114 25.97 -3.35 -0.07
C GLY A 114 25.16 -2.36 -0.93
N PRO A 115 25.81 -1.73 -1.92
CA PRO A 115 25.22 -0.67 -2.73
C PRO A 115 24.09 -1.14 -3.65
N GLU A 116 24.03 -2.44 -4.00
CA GLU A 116 23.00 -2.98 -4.91
C GLU A 116 21.72 -3.38 -4.17
N HIS A 117 21.84 -3.90 -2.94
CA HIS A 117 20.68 -4.46 -2.23
C HIS A 117 20.13 -3.52 -1.15
N HIS A 118 20.82 -2.49 -0.68
CA HIS A 118 20.28 -1.64 0.38
C HIS A 118 18.95 -0.92 0.04
N LEU A 119 18.59 -0.77 -1.24
CA LEU A 119 17.41 -0.04 -1.66
C LEU A 119 16.28 -0.97 -2.14
N VAL A 120 15.05 -0.75 -1.67
CA VAL A 120 13.84 -1.38 -2.23
C VAL A 120 12.86 -0.29 -2.63
N GLU A 121 12.59 -0.19 -3.93
CA GLU A 121 11.68 0.81 -4.49
C GLU A 121 10.44 0.14 -5.09
N TRP A 122 9.30 0.74 -4.80
CA TRP A 122 8.04 0.43 -5.47
C TRP A 122 7.44 1.73 -5.98
N HIS A 123 7.09 1.74 -7.27
CA HIS A 123 6.41 2.85 -7.92
C HIS A 123 5.08 2.36 -8.48
N ARG A 124 4.03 3.14 -8.23
CA ARG A 124 2.72 2.90 -8.80
C ARG A 124 2.73 3.24 -10.28
N THR A 125 2.53 2.24 -11.15
CA THR A 125 2.24 2.44 -12.57
C THR A 125 0.73 2.37 -12.83
N PRO A 126 0.23 2.87 -13.98
CA PRO A 126 -1.19 2.78 -14.33
C PRO A 126 -1.75 1.35 -14.40
N THR A 127 -0.87 0.35 -14.57
CA THR A 127 -1.22 -1.07 -14.64
C THR A 127 -0.99 -1.82 -13.32
N THR A 128 -0.37 -1.18 -12.32
CA THR A 128 -0.06 -1.83 -11.05
C THR A 128 -1.34 -2.12 -10.27
N THR A 129 -1.51 -3.38 -9.84
CA THR A 129 -2.62 -3.78 -8.98
C THR A 129 -2.48 -3.13 -7.60
N GLU A 130 -3.58 -2.61 -7.07
CA GLU A 130 -3.55 -2.00 -5.74
C GLU A 130 -3.48 -3.09 -4.65
N THR A 131 -2.53 -2.95 -3.72
CA THR A 131 -2.23 -3.92 -2.66
C THR A 131 -2.39 -3.27 -1.29
N ASP A 132 -2.67 -4.08 -0.27
CA ASP A 132 -2.88 -3.59 1.10
C ASP A 132 -1.61 -3.63 1.97
N GLY A 133 -0.56 -4.31 1.48
CA GLY A 133 0.72 -4.41 2.16
C GLY A 133 1.86 -4.80 1.22
N PHE A 134 3.07 -4.59 1.71
CA PHE A 134 4.33 -4.91 1.06
C PHE A 134 5.13 -5.84 1.96
N GLN A 135 5.73 -6.87 1.37
CA GLN A 135 6.55 -7.85 2.06
C GLN A 135 7.91 -7.91 1.38
N VAL A 136 8.96 -7.62 2.14
CA VAL A 136 10.35 -7.75 1.69
C VAL A 136 10.98 -8.89 2.47
N LYS A 137 11.34 -9.97 1.78
CA LYS A 137 12.03 -11.12 2.38
C LYS A 137 13.44 -11.21 1.85
N ARG A 138 14.42 -11.38 2.74
CA ARG A 138 15.84 -11.53 2.39
C ARG A 138 16.54 -12.53 3.27
N ALA A 139 17.57 -13.17 2.73
CA ALA A 139 18.52 -13.92 3.54
C ALA A 139 19.32 -12.94 4.43
N GLY A 140 19.59 -13.35 5.66
CA GLY A 140 20.39 -12.64 6.65
C GLY A 140 21.82 -13.16 6.72
#